data_AF-A0A5J4KRF9-F1
#
_entry.id   AF-A0A5J4KRF9-F1
#
_cell.length_a   1.000
_cell.length_b   1.000
_cell.length_c   1.000
_cell.angle_alpha   90.00
_cell.angle_beta   90.00
_cell.angle_gamma   90.00
#
_symmetry.space_group_name_H-M   'P 1'
#
loop_
_entity.id
_entity.type
_entity.pdbx_description
1 polymer ?
#
loop_
_entity_poly.entity_id
_entity_poly.type
_entity_poly.pdbx_seq_one_letter_code
_entity_poly.pdbx_strand_id
1 'polypeptide(L)'
;MSVFEQLHKLFKEDLQSLRQLKKYGWFVWPMERVVKQEHLGRCCYLAEELLSEDELCQMKSQLGLSDVQWYSLKARVSGDRHARS
;
A
#
# COMPACT_ATOMS: atom_id res chain seq x y z
N MET A 1 19.18 2.35 -8.51
CA MET A 1 17.71 2.23 -8.51
C MET A 1 17.11 3.54 -8.03
N SER A 2 16.22 4.12 -8.81
CA SER A 2 15.54 5.37 -8.45
C SER A 2 14.55 5.16 -7.28
N VAL A 3 14.15 6.23 -6.61
CA VAL A 3 13.12 6.19 -5.55
C VAL A 3 11.81 5.60 -6.11
N PHE A 4 11.45 5.99 -7.34
CA PHE A 4 10.34 5.42 -8.08
C PHE A 4 10.42 3.89 -8.19
N GLU A 5 11.56 3.35 -8.65
CA GLU A 5 11.72 1.90 -8.84
C GLU A 5 11.63 1.13 -7.52
N GLN A 6 12.19 1.70 -6.44
CA GLN A 6 12.15 1.09 -5.11
C GLN A 6 10.72 1.06 -4.57
N LEU A 7 10.00 2.19 -4.62
CA LEU A 7 8.61 2.25 -4.19
C LEU A 7 7.71 1.34 -5.03
N HIS A 8 7.85 1.38 -6.35
CA HIS A 8 7.07 0.52 -7.24
C HIS A 8 7.29 -0.97 -6.96
N LYS A 9 8.55 -1.38 -6.70
CA LYS A 9 8.87 -2.75 -6.30
C LYS A 9 8.19 -3.13 -4.98
N LEU A 10 8.29 -2.28 -3.95
CA LEU A 10 7.66 -2.52 -2.64
C LEU A 10 6.14 -2.64 -2.76
N PHE A 11 5.50 -1.73 -3.50
CA PHE A 11 4.06 -1.80 -3.77
C PHE A 11 3.66 -3.11 -4.44
N LYS A 12 4.39 -3.52 -5.48
CA LYS A 12 4.09 -4.74 -6.23
C LYS A 12 4.19 -5.98 -5.35
N GLU A 13 5.24 -6.08 -4.53
CA GLU A 13 5.44 -7.19 -3.61
C GLU A 13 4.32 -7.28 -2.58
N ASP A 14 3.99 -6.18 -1.89
CA ASP A 14 2.97 -6.20 -0.85
C ASP A 14 1.55 -6.39 -1.39
N LEU A 15 1.22 -5.80 -2.54
CA LEU A 15 -0.06 -6.03 -3.22
C LEU A 15 -0.19 -7.50 -3.65
N GLN A 16 0.89 -8.11 -4.15
CA GLN A 16 0.90 -9.52 -4.51
C GLN A 16 0.74 -10.40 -3.27
N SER A 17 1.45 -10.12 -2.17
CA SER A 17 1.28 -10.83 -0.91
C SER A 17 -0.16 -10.73 -0.42
N LEU A 18 -0.77 -9.54 -0.38
CA LEU A 18 -2.16 -9.39 0.04
C LEU A 18 -3.15 -10.15 -0.87
N ARG A 19 -2.90 -10.19 -2.19
CA ARG A 19 -3.71 -11.00 -3.12
C ARG A 19 -3.57 -12.50 -2.84
N GLN A 20 -2.36 -12.97 -2.52
CA GLN A 20 -2.12 -14.36 -2.12
C GLN A 20 -2.81 -14.68 -0.80
N LEU A 21 -2.66 -13.82 0.22
CA LEU A 21 -3.34 -13.99 1.50
C LEU A 21 -4.87 -14.05 1.36
N LYS A 22 -5.46 -13.30 0.42
CA LYS A 22 -6.89 -13.39 0.11
C LYS A 22 -7.29 -14.75 -0.49
N LYS A 23 -6.42 -15.37 -1.29
CA LYS A 23 -6.67 -16.69 -1.91
C LYS A 23 -6.59 -17.85 -0.92
N TYR A 24 -5.74 -17.76 0.11
CA TYR A 24 -5.50 -18.86 1.05
C TYR A 24 -6.48 -18.93 2.24
N GLY A 25 -7.55 -18.13 2.25
CA GLY A 25 -8.77 -18.39 3.00
C GLY A 25 -8.63 -18.68 4.51
N TRP A 26 -9.00 -17.69 5.34
CA TRP A 26 -9.27 -17.79 6.78
C TRP A 26 -8.10 -18.12 7.73
N PHE A 27 -7.10 -18.90 7.32
CA PHE A 27 -5.99 -19.31 8.19
C PHE A 27 -4.75 -18.41 8.11
N VAL A 28 -4.86 -17.29 7.41
CA VAL A 28 -3.78 -16.30 7.32
C VAL A 28 -3.81 -15.42 8.57
N TRP A 29 -2.67 -15.39 9.26
CA TRP A 29 -2.39 -14.60 10.45
C TRP A 29 -2.86 -13.16 10.26
N PRO A 30 -3.89 -12.70 11.01
CA PRO A 30 -4.40 -11.33 10.93
C PRO A 30 -3.29 -10.28 11.00
N MET A 31 -2.22 -10.59 11.73
CA MET A 31 -1.05 -9.75 11.92
C MET A 31 -0.25 -9.50 10.62
N GLU A 32 0.01 -10.52 9.80
CA GLU A 32 0.73 -10.33 8.53
C GLU A 32 -0.05 -9.43 7.57
N ARG A 33 -1.36 -9.63 7.51
CA ARG A 33 -2.25 -8.79 6.69
C ARG A 33 -2.24 -7.34 7.17
N VAL A 34 -2.26 -7.10 8.48
CA VAL A 34 -2.21 -5.75 9.08
C VAL A 34 -0.87 -5.09 8.79
N VAL A 35 0.25 -5.77 9.05
CA VAL A 35 1.60 -5.25 8.78
C VAL A 35 1.76 -4.85 7.31
N LYS A 36 1.29 -5.69 6.38
CA LYS A 36 1.36 -5.39 4.94
C LYS A 36 0.49 -4.21 4.53
N GLN A 37 -0.70 -4.06 5.14
CA GLN A 37 -1.56 -2.92 4.89
C GLN A 37 -0.98 -1.62 5.45
N GLU A 38 -0.39 -1.66 6.63
CA GLU A 38 0.28 -0.51 7.23
C GLU A 38 1.50 -0.10 6.40
N HIS A 39 2.32 -1.06 5.97
CA HIS A 39 3.47 -0.79 5.12
C HIS A 39 3.06 -0.13 3.79
N LEU A 40 2.01 -0.64 3.13
CA LEU A 40 1.46 -0.01 1.93
C LEU A 40 1.01 1.43 2.16
N GLY A 41 0.32 1.72 3.26
CA GLY A 41 -0.09 3.09 3.53
C GLY A 41 1.09 4.03 3.82
N ARG A 42 2.16 3.53 4.46
CA ARG A 42 3.41 4.30 4.64
C ARG A 42 4.08 4.56 3.30
N CYS A 43 4.09 3.58 2.40
CA CYS A 43 4.57 3.76 1.02
C CYS A 43 3.74 4.78 0.25
N CYS A 44 2.42 4.85 0.46
CA CYS A 44 1.58 5.89 -0.15
C CYS A 44 1.99 7.29 0.32
N TYR A 45 2.25 7.47 1.63
CA TYR A 45 2.77 8.74 2.15
C TYR A 45 4.12 9.10 1.57
N LEU A 46 5.09 8.17 1.58
CA LEU A 46 6.42 8.42 1.05
C LEU A 46 6.41 8.72 -0.46
N ALA A 47 5.55 8.06 -1.20
CA ALA A 47 5.38 8.33 -2.62
C ALA A 47 4.90 9.76 -2.88
N GLU A 48 3.91 10.24 -2.12
CA GLU A 48 3.40 11.60 -2.29
C GLU A 48 4.42 12.68 -1.90
N GLU A 49 5.31 12.40 -0.94
CA GLU A 49 6.36 13.32 -0.52
C GLU A 49 7.57 13.34 -1.45
N LEU A 50 7.89 12.20 -2.09
CA LEU A 50 9.16 12.02 -2.81
C LEU A 50 9.03 12.00 -4.33
N LEU A 51 7.83 11.75 -4.86
CA LEU A 51 7.60 11.66 -6.29
C LEU A 51 6.84 12.89 -6.78
N SER A 52 7.14 13.30 -8.01
CA SER A 52 6.33 14.28 -8.72
C SER A 52 4.90 13.74 -9.00
N GLU A 53 3.97 14.64 -9.30
CA GLU A 53 2.59 14.26 -9.64
C GLU A 53 2.53 13.33 -10.86
N ASP A 54 3.38 13.57 -11.87
CA ASP A 54 3.50 12.71 -13.05
C ASP A 54 4.01 11.30 -12.69
N GLU A 55 5.03 11.21 -11.84
CA GLU A 55 5.55 9.93 -11.34
C GLU A 55 4.53 9.18 -10.49
N LEU A 56 3.76 9.89 -9.66
CA LEU A 56 2.66 9.32 -8.87
C LEU A 56 1.57 8.75 -9.77
N CYS A 57 1.13 9.52 -10.77
CA CYS A 57 0.14 9.09 -11.75
C CYS A 57 0.64 7.86 -12.53
N GLN A 58 1.89 7.89 -12.98
CA GLN A 58 2.52 6.75 -13.64
C GLN A 58 2.57 5.52 -12.74
N MET A 59 2.95 5.69 -11.47
CA MET A 59 3.05 4.57 -10.53
C MET A 59 1.68 3.96 -10.22
N LYS A 60 0.66 4.78 -9.95
CA LYS A 60 -0.72 4.30 -9.74
C LYS A 60 -1.22 3.50 -10.95
N SER A 61 -0.96 4.01 -12.16
CA SER A 61 -1.31 3.34 -13.40
C SER A 61 -0.62 1.98 -13.56
N GLN A 62 0.71 1.91 -13.33
CA GLN A 62 1.47 0.66 -13.40
C GLN A 62 1.03 -0.39 -12.37
N LEU A 63 0.59 0.06 -11.20
CA LEU A 63 0.07 -0.81 -10.14
C LEU A 63 -1.41 -1.19 -10.34
N GLY A 64 -2.09 -0.55 -11.30
CA GLY A 64 -3.52 -0.73 -11.53
C GLY A 64 -4.37 -0.23 -10.36
N LEU A 65 -3.93 0.84 -9.69
CA LEU A 65 -4.63 1.45 -8.56
C LEU A 65 -5.39 2.70 -9.01
N SER A 66 -6.67 2.80 -8.64
CA SER A 66 -7.41 4.06 -8.73
C SER A 66 -7.07 4.99 -7.57
N ASP A 67 -7.38 6.29 -7.70
CA ASP A 67 -7.21 7.25 -6.61
C ASP A 67 -7.98 6.85 -5.36
N VAL A 68 -9.20 6.32 -5.51
CA VAL A 68 -10.00 5.82 -4.37
C VAL A 68 -9.27 4.69 -3.64
N GLN A 69 -8.68 3.74 -4.38
CA GLN A 69 -7.90 2.65 -3.78
C GLN A 69 -6.63 3.17 -3.11
N TRP A 70 -5.96 4.14 -3.73
CA TRP A 70 -4.79 4.80 -3.19
C TRP A 70 -5.10 5.49 -1.85
N TYR A 71 -6.15 6.32 -1.80
CA TYR A 71 -6.60 6.96 -0.57
C TYR A 71 -7.00 5.95 0.50
N SER A 72 -7.66 4.85 0.13
CA SER A 72 -8.01 3.78 1.07
C SER A 72 -6.78 3.09 1.67
N LEU A 73 -5.74 2.84 0.87
CA LEU A 73 -4.47 2.28 1.35
C LEU A 73 -3.77 3.26 2.31
N LYS A 74 -3.71 4.54 1.95
CA LYS A 74 -3.12 5.60 2.77
C LYS A 74 -3.83 5.76 4.12
N ALA A 75 -5.16 5.77 4.12
CA ALA A 75 -5.99 5.96 5.32
C ALA A 75 -5.80 4.87 6.39
N ARG A 76 -5.32 3.68 6.01
CA ARG A 76 -5.08 2.57 6.95
C ARG A 76 -3.93 2.81 7.92
N VAL A 77 -3.03 3.75 7.64
CA VAL A 77 -1.98 4.18 8.59
C VAL A 77 -2.55 5.12 9.65
N SER A 78 -3.65 5.82 9.33
CA SER A 78 -4.26 6.82 10.22
C SER A 78 -5.37 6.24 11.12
N GLY A 79 -5.82 5.01 10.87
CA GLY A 79 -7.05 4.45 11.45
C GLY A 79 -6.96 3.71 12.79
N ASP A 80 -5.79 3.24 13.24
CA ASP A 80 -5.69 2.35 14.41
C ASP A 80 -5.22 3.04 15.71
N ARG A 81 -5.26 4.38 15.77
CA ARG A 81 -4.97 5.12 17.02
C ARG A 81 -6.17 5.74 17.73
N HIS A 82 -7.40 5.63 17.21
CA HIS A 82 -8.57 6.30 17.81
C HIS A 82 -9.85 5.44 17.94
N ALA A 83 -9.81 4.13 17.72
CA ALA A 83 -11.00 3.28 17.83
C ALA A 83 -11.01 2.35 19.05
N ARG A 84 -10.43 2.77 20.19
CA ARG A 84 -10.71 2.23 21.54
C ARG A 84 -10.48 3.32 22.60
N SER A 85 -11.51 4.08 22.90
CA SER A 85 -11.72 4.73 24.21
C SER A 85 -13.16 4.50 24.61
#